data_AF-A0A7J8LLK9-F1
#
_entry.id   AF-A0A7J8LLK9-F1
#
_cell.length_a   1.000
_cell.length_b   1.000
_cell.length_c   1.000
_cell.angle_alpha   90.00
_cell.angle_beta   90.00
_cell.angle_gamma   90.00
#
_symmetry.space_group_name_H-M   'P 1'
#
loop_
_entity.id
_entity.type
_entity.pdbx_description
1 polymer ?
#
loop_
_entity_poly.entity_id
_entity_poly.type
_entity_poly.pdbx_seq_one_letter_code
_entity_poly.pdbx_strand_id
1 'polypeptide(L)' 'MGLFVQSMEPFVYDVNFAGAIGDGESDDTENAWNIDCSSHISSGVFRVPYGQKFLLQPLTFNGECRPKNITFQ' A
#
# COMPACT_ATOMS: atom_id res chain seq x y z
N MET A 1 11.53 -30.50 -18.41
CA MET A 1 11.76 -29.05 -18.23
C MET A 1 10.68 -28.51 -17.32
N GLY A 2 11.00 -28.25 -16.04
CA GLY A 2 10.06 -27.62 -15.13
C GLY A 2 10.00 -26.13 -15.42
N LEU A 3 8.82 -25.62 -15.75
CA LEU A 3 8.53 -24.20 -15.71
C LEU A 3 8.46 -23.81 -14.23
N PHE A 4 9.52 -23.19 -13.71
CA PHE A 4 9.40 -22.39 -12.51
C PHE A 4 8.54 -21.18 -12.89
N VAL A 5 7.24 -21.25 -12.60
CA VAL A 5 6.44 -20.04 -12.42
C VAL A 5 7.03 -19.41 -11.17
N GLN A 6 7.95 -18.45 -11.35
CA GLN A 6 8.27 -17.55 -10.27
C GLN A 6 6.96 -16.84 -9.99
N SER A 7 6.24 -17.26 -8.94
CA SER A 7 5.12 -16.47 -8.44
C SER A 7 5.72 -15.10 -8.21
N MET A 8 5.23 -14.12 -8.97
CA MET A 8 5.49 -12.73 -8.63
C MET A 8 4.67 -12.50 -7.37
N GLU A 9 5.22 -12.90 -6.22
CA GLU A 9 4.60 -12.60 -4.94
C GLU A 9 4.35 -11.09 -4.93
N PRO A 10 3.10 -10.65 -4.68
CA PRO A 10 2.80 -9.24 -4.70
C PRO A 10 3.67 -8.58 -3.64
N PHE A 11 4.37 -7.52 -4.03
CA PHE A 11 5.13 -6.74 -3.07
C PHE A 11 4.13 -6.10 -2.09
N VAL A 12 4.34 -6.31 -0.80
CA VAL A 12 3.44 -5.85 0.26
C VAL A 12 3.97 -4.54 0.82
N TYR A 13 3.20 -3.47 0.67
CA TYR A 13 3.40 -2.19 1.33
C TYR A 13 2.53 -2.14 2.58
N ASP A 14 3.16 -2.27 3.75
CA ASP A 14 2.49 -2.03 5.03
C ASP A 14 2.42 -0.53 5.29
N VAL A 15 1.22 -0.01 5.59
CA VAL A 15 1.01 1.43 5.86
C VAL A 15 1.89 1.95 6.99
N ASN A 16 2.28 1.08 7.93
CA ASN A 16 3.15 1.45 9.04
C ASN A 16 4.57 1.82 8.56
N PHE A 17 5.07 1.25 7.45
CA PHE A 17 6.38 1.62 6.88
C PHE A 17 6.40 3.04 6.33
N ALA A 18 5.23 3.59 6.02
CA ALA A 18 5.10 4.96 5.57
C ALA A 18 5.04 5.95 6.74
N GLY A 19 4.99 5.47 7.99
CA GLY A 19 4.83 6.30 9.18
C GLY A 19 3.38 6.52 9.60
N ALA A 20 2.45 5.69 9.11
CA ALA A 20 1.10 5.66 9.67
C ALA A 20 1.11 5.08 11.10
N ILE A 21 0.36 5.69 12.00
CA ILE A 21 0.31 5.38 13.44
C ILE A 21 -0.78 4.36 13.74
N GLY A 22 -1.98 4.53 13.17
CA GLY A 22 -3.05 3.54 13.34
C GLY A 22 -3.74 3.54 14.71
N ASP A 23 -3.70 4.65 15.44
CA ASP A 23 -4.35 4.84 16.75
C ASP A 23 -5.83 5.28 16.65
N GLY A 24 -6.27 5.72 15.47
CA GLY A 24 -7.61 6.22 15.18
C GLY A 24 -7.84 7.69 15.54
N GLU A 25 -6.80 8.39 16.00
CA GLU A 25 -6.84 9.81 16.43
C GLU A 25 -5.88 10.67 15.60
N SER A 26 -4.68 10.14 15.34
CA SER A 26 -3.65 10.79 14.53
C SER A 26 -4.02 10.77 13.05
N ASP A 27 -3.72 11.86 12.35
CA ASP A 27 -3.96 11.96 10.91
C ASP A 27 -2.92 11.14 10.13
N ASP A 28 -3.37 10.08 9.47
CA ASP A 28 -2.55 9.13 8.72
C ASP A 28 -2.61 9.36 7.18
N THR A 29 -3.12 10.51 6.73
CA THR A 29 -3.47 10.78 5.33
C THR A 29 -2.27 10.77 4.37
N GLU A 30 -1.13 11.29 4.78
CA GLU A 30 -0.11 11.77 3.82
C GLU A 30 0.95 10.72 3.42
N ASN A 31 0.89 9.53 4.00
CA ASN A 31 2.09 8.70 4.07
C ASN A 31 2.11 7.51 3.11
N ALA A 32 1.09 6.66 3.14
CA ALA A 32 1.21 5.33 2.51
C ALA A 32 0.96 5.32 1.00
N TRP A 33 0.02 6.12 0.49
CA TRP A 33 -0.42 6.05 -0.90
C TRP A 33 0.68 6.40 -1.91
N ASN A 34 1.43 7.47 -1.68
CA ASN A 34 2.45 7.95 -2.62
C ASN A 34 3.57 6.93 -2.85
N ILE A 35 3.91 6.15 -1.82
CA ILE A 35 4.95 5.14 -1.87
C ILE A 35 4.49 3.95 -2.73
N ASP A 36 3.30 3.42 -2.48
CA ASP A 36 2.74 2.31 -3.24
C ASP A 36 2.47 2.73 -4.70
N CYS A 37 1.89 3.91 -4.90
CA CYS A 37 1.56 4.46 -6.21
C CYS A 37 2.81 4.69 -7.08
N SER A 38 3.91 5.23 -6.54
CA SER A 38 5.14 5.48 -7.30
C SER A 38 6.04 4.25 -7.49
N SER A 39 5.64 3.09 -6.96
CA SER A 39 6.42 1.86 -7.02
C SER A 39 6.54 1.32 -8.45
N HIS A 40 7.70 0.76 -8.80
CA HIS A 40 7.95 0.22 -10.15
C HIS A 40 7.43 -1.23 -10.33
N ILE A 41 6.67 -1.74 -9.37
CA ILE A 41 6.11 -3.09 -9.41
C ILE A 41 4.83 -3.11 -10.24
N SER A 42 4.56 -4.26 -10.86
CA SER A 42 3.35 -4.43 -11.68
C SER A 42 2.07 -4.63 -10.86
N SER A 43 2.20 -5.18 -9.65
CA SER A 43 1.12 -5.41 -8.70
C SER A 43 1.61 -5.27 -7.26
N GLY A 44 0.94 -4.43 -6.48
CA GLY A 44 1.21 -4.21 -5.05
C GLY A 44 0.03 -4.63 -4.17
N VAL A 45 0.33 -4.98 -2.93
CA VAL A 45 -0.67 -5.11 -1.85
C VAL A 45 -0.48 -3.94 -0.89
N PHE A 46 -1.51 -3.13 -0.75
CA PHE A 46 -1.62 -2.09 0.26
C PHE A 46 -2.21 -2.71 1.52
N ARG A 47 -1.36 -2.98 2.51
CA ARG A 47 -1.71 -3.74 3.71
C ARG A 47 -2.09 -2.81 4.86
N VAL A 48 -3.30 -2.97 5.38
CA VAL A 48 -3.82 -2.32 6.57
C VAL A 48 -3.83 -3.34 7.72
N PRO A 49 -2.89 -3.29 8.68
CA PRO A 49 -2.78 -4.33 9.67
C PRO A 49 -4.00 -4.42 10.57
N TYR A 50 -4.39 -5.66 10.87
CA TYR A 50 -5.49 -5.95 11.79
C TYR A 50 -5.27 -5.30 13.16
N GLY A 51 -6.34 -4.73 13.73
CA GLY A 51 -6.34 -4.13 15.06
C GLY A 51 -5.93 -2.66 15.10
N GLN A 52 -5.47 -2.09 13.98
CA GLN A 52 -5.18 -0.66 13.87
C GLN A 52 -6.34 0.09 13.22
N LYS A 53 -6.46 1.39 13.52
CA LYS A 53 -7.47 2.29 12.95
C LYS A 53 -6.77 3.52 12.40
N PHE A 54 -6.98 3.80 11.13
CA PHE A 54 -6.32 4.92 10.46
C PHE A 54 -7.34 6.03 10.24
N LEU A 55 -7.12 7.19 10.85
CA LEU A 55 -7.94 8.36 10.59
C LEU A 55 -7.41 9.05 9.33
N LEU A 56 -8.27 9.12 8.32
CA LEU A 56 -7.95 9.69 7.02
C LEU A 56 -8.81 10.94 6.79
N GLN A 57 -8.18 12.03 6.39
CA GLN A 57 -8.86 13.13 5.71
C GLN A 57 -9.36 12.67 4.34
N PRO A 58 -10.26 13.42 3.68
CA PRO A 58 -10.63 13.15 2.29
C PRO A 58 -9.40 12.98 1.40
N LEU A 59 -9.06 11.73 1.11
CA LEU A 59 -7.91 11.38 0.29
C LEU A 59 -8.33 11.41 -1.17
N THR A 60 -7.58 12.19 -1.95
CA THR A 60 -7.59 12.01 -3.39
C THR A 60 -6.39 11.15 -3.75
N PHE A 61 -6.65 9.97 -4.30
CA PHE A 61 -5.63 9.04 -4.78
C PHE A 61 -4.97 9.62 -6.05
N ASN A 62 -4.03 10.54 -5.85
CA ASN A 62 -3.29 11.24 -6.90
C ASN A 62 -1.83 10.79 -6.93
N GLY A 63 -1.16 10.94 -8.08
CA GLY A 63 0.26 10.62 -8.25
C GLY A 63 0.54 9.87 -9.55
N GLU A 64 1.81 9.72 -9.92
CA GLU A 64 2.24 8.86 -11.03
C GLU A 64 2.08 7.39 -10.63
N CYS A 65 0.83 6.91 -10.60
CA CYS A 65 0.54 5.52 -10.28
C CYS A 65 1.04 4.59 -11.38
N ARG A 66 2.11 3.89 -11.05
CA ARG A 66 2.81 2.95 -11.93
C ARG A 66 2.27 1.52 -11.85
N PRO A 67 1.86 1.01 -10.67
CA PRO A 67 1.23 -0.31 -10.59
C PRO A 67 -0.07 -0.34 -11.41
N LYS A 68 -0.29 -1.45 -12.12
CA LYS A 68 -1.53 -1.67 -12.86
C LYS A 68 -2.66 -2.14 -11.95
N ASN A 69 -2.32 -2.85 -10.88
CA ASN A 69 -3.25 -3.38 -9.89
C ASN A 69 -2.69 -3.11 -8.49
N ILE A 70 -3.52 -2.50 -7.64
CA ILE A 70 -3.26 -2.35 -6.21
C ILE A 70 -4.39 -3.08 -5.48
N THR A 71 -4.04 -4.04 -4.63
CA THR A 71 -5.01 -4.76 -3.80
C THR A 71 -4.94 -4.25 -2.38
N PHE A 72 -6.07 -3.83 -1.82
CA PHE A 72 -6.17 -3.49 -0.40
C PHE A 72 -6.43 -4.78 0.39
N GLN A 73 -5.65 -5.03 1.45
CA GLN A 73 -5.78 -6.19 2.33
C GLN A 73 -5.66 -5.83 3.80
#